data_AF-A0A924VVR3-F1
#
_entry.id   AF-A0A924VVR3-F1
#
_cell.length_a   1.000
_cell.length_b   1.000
_cell.length_c   1.000
_cell.angle_alpha   90.00
_cell.angle_beta   90.00
_cell.angle_gamma   90.00
#
_symmetry.space_group_name_H-M   'P 1'
#
loop_
_entity.id
_entity.type
_entity.pdbx_description
1 polymer ?
#
loop_
_entity_poly.entity_id
_entity_poly.type
_entity_poly.pdbx_seq_one_letter_code
_entity_poly.pdbx_strand_id
1 'polypeptide(L)'
;FSSDLDKTTKAMLDQGVRIVETIKQPLYQPLPVEYQVVTVFAVIHKFLASVPVKKVKEWQKLLINFLEVQHPAIIQAIRDTKDLDDKTAEGLKTAIEEFKRQHEVGE
;
A
#
# COMPACT_ATOMS: atom_id res chain seq x y z
N PHE A 1 -31.32 -14.54 3.87
CA PHE A 1 -30.34 -13.45 3.66
C PHE A 1 -28.91 -13.83 4.11
N SER A 2 -28.51 -15.12 4.11
CA SER A 2 -27.57 -15.59 5.15
C SER A 2 -26.32 -16.37 4.72
N SER A 3 -25.88 -16.35 3.46
CA SER A 3 -24.62 -17.05 3.11
C SER A 3 -23.70 -16.28 2.17
N ASP A 4 -24.25 -15.66 1.12
CA ASP A 4 -23.43 -14.90 0.14
C ASP A 4 -23.25 -13.42 0.50
N LEU A 5 -24.18 -12.86 1.27
CA LEU A 5 -24.06 -11.49 1.78
C LEU A 5 -22.90 -11.38 2.79
N ASP A 6 -22.69 -12.43 3.59
CA ASP A 6 -21.74 -12.40 4.72
C ASP A 6 -20.28 -12.26 4.28
N LYS A 7 -19.86 -13.01 3.24
CA LYS A 7 -18.46 -12.97 2.76
C LYS A 7 -18.11 -11.64 2.07
N THR A 8 -19.01 -11.16 1.22
CA THR A 8 -18.79 -9.92 0.46
C THR A 8 -18.82 -8.71 1.39
N THR A 9 -19.78 -8.65 2.32
CA THR A 9 -19.87 -7.58 3.32
C THR A 9 -18.67 -7.61 4.26
N LYS A 10 -18.23 -8.79 4.71
CA LYS A 10 -17.03 -8.92 5.56
C LYS A 10 -15.77 -8.43 4.85
N ALA A 11 -15.56 -8.81 3.59
CA ALA A 11 -14.41 -8.35 2.81
C ALA A 11 -14.41 -6.82 2.60
N MET A 12 -15.59 -6.21 2.40
CA MET A 12 -15.72 -4.75 2.33
C MET A 12 -15.39 -4.07 3.65
N LEU A 13 -15.86 -4.61 4.78
CA LEU A 13 -15.55 -4.09 6.12
C LEU A 13 -14.05 -4.21 6.43
N ASP A 14 -13.45 -5.38 6.18
CA ASP A 14 -12.03 -5.61 6.40
C ASP A 14 -11.17 -4.66 5.55
N GLN A 15 -11.57 -4.40 4.31
CA GLN A 15 -10.93 -3.41 3.44
C GLN A 15 -11.10 -1.99 4.00
N GLY A 16 -12.30 -1.62 4.45
CA GLY A 16 -12.58 -0.32 5.05
C GLY A 16 -11.70 -0.03 6.28
N VAL A 17 -11.55 -1.02 7.16
CA VAL A 17 -10.68 -0.92 8.34
C VAL A 17 -9.22 -0.69 7.94
N ARG A 18 -8.73 -1.39 6.91
CA ARG A 18 -7.35 -1.21 6.41
C ARG A 18 -7.13 0.15 5.76
N ILE A 19 -8.09 0.66 4.98
CA ILE A 19 -8.03 2.01 4.42
C ILE A 19 -7.86 3.02 5.54
N VAL A 20 -8.73 2.97 6.55
CA VAL A 20 -8.71 3.90 7.68
C VAL A 20 -7.40 3.78 8.46
N GLU A 21 -6.91 2.57 8.74
CA GLU A 21 -5.66 2.39 9.48
C GLU A 21 -4.44 2.92 8.71
N THR A 22 -4.44 2.79 7.39
CA THR A 22 -3.34 3.27 6.54
C THR A 22 -3.26 4.80 6.51
N ILE A 23 -4.40 5.49 6.63
CA ILE A 23 -4.46 6.97 6.63
C ILE A 23 -4.10 7.56 8.01
N LYS A 24 -4.03 6.74 9.07
CA LYS A 24 -3.65 7.21 10.41
C LYS A 24 -2.16 7.55 10.48
N GLN A 25 -1.86 8.84 10.46
CA GLN A 25 -0.50 9.34 10.66
C GLN A 25 -0.21 9.62 12.15
N PRO A 26 0.99 9.28 12.66
CA PRO A 26 1.42 9.72 13.98
C PRO A 26 1.64 11.24 14.01
N LEU A 27 1.44 11.83 15.18
CA LEU A 27 1.66 13.26 15.39
C LEU A 27 3.11 13.65 15.08
N TYR A 28 3.31 14.78 14.39
CA TYR A 28 4.62 15.33 13.99
C TYR A 28 5.46 14.47 13.04
N GLN A 29 4.86 13.48 12.38
CA GLN A 29 5.54 12.66 11.36
C GLN A 29 4.81 12.73 10.03
N PRO A 30 4.83 13.90 9.34
CA PRO A 30 4.21 14.00 8.03
C PRO A 30 4.93 13.12 7.03
N LEU A 31 4.17 12.35 6.24
CA LEU A 31 4.71 11.59 5.12
C LEU A 31 4.94 12.52 3.91
N PRO A 32 6.09 12.46 3.24
CA PRO A 32 6.27 13.04 1.91
C PRO A 32 5.18 12.61 0.92
N VAL A 33 4.86 13.48 -0.04
CA VAL A 33 3.74 13.28 -0.99
C VAL A 33 3.95 12.03 -1.82
N GLU A 34 5.18 11.78 -2.28
CA GLU A 34 5.59 10.59 -3.02
C GLU A 34 5.24 9.30 -2.27
N TYR A 35 5.48 9.25 -0.96
CA TYR A 35 5.14 8.06 -0.15
C TYR A 35 3.65 7.98 0.14
N GLN A 36 2.95 9.11 0.26
CA GLN A 36 1.49 9.11 0.37
C GLN A 36 0.84 8.54 -0.90
N VAL A 37 1.33 8.92 -2.09
CA VAL A 37 0.85 8.39 -3.38
C VAL A 37 1.04 6.88 -3.45
N VAL A 38 2.23 6.38 -3.14
CA VAL A 38 2.51 4.94 -3.07
C VAL A 38 1.58 4.22 -2.09
N THR A 39 1.38 4.80 -0.91
CA THR A 39 0.54 4.23 0.14
C THR A 39 -0.92 4.12 -0.33
N VAL A 40 -1.46 5.20 -0.92
CA VAL A 40 -2.83 5.23 -1.43
C VAL A 40 -3.01 4.27 -2.60
N PHE A 41 -2.04 4.21 -3.52
CA PHE A 41 -2.03 3.26 -4.61
C PHE A 41 -2.11 1.81 -4.08
N ALA A 42 -1.27 1.47 -3.10
CA ALA A 42 -1.27 0.14 -2.50
C ALA A 42 -2.64 -0.26 -1.91
N VAL A 43 -3.33 0.69 -1.28
CA VAL A 43 -4.65 0.50 -0.68
C VAL A 43 -5.75 0.33 -1.73
N ILE A 44 -5.78 1.18 -2.75
CA ILE A 44 -6.78 1.12 -3.85
C ILE A 44 -6.68 -0.19 -4.61
N HIS A 45 -5.45 -0.65 -4.86
CA HIS A 45 -5.17 -1.92 -5.57
C HIS A 45 -5.23 -3.16 -4.66
N LYS A 46 -5.70 -3.02 -3.41
CA LYS A 46 -5.91 -4.13 -2.45
C LYS A 46 -4.63 -4.92 -2.11
N PHE A 47 -3.46 -4.32 -2.21
CA PHE A 47 -2.20 -4.99 -1.84
C PHE A 47 -2.09 -5.28 -0.34
N LEU A 48 -2.83 -4.54 0.49
CA LEU A 48 -2.90 -4.76 1.94
C LEU A 48 -3.94 -5.83 2.33
N ALA A 49 -4.62 -6.48 1.38
CA ALA A 49 -5.71 -7.41 1.68
C ALA A 49 -5.27 -8.67 2.45
N SER A 50 -3.99 -9.06 2.38
CA SER A 50 -3.41 -10.15 3.18
C SER A 50 -2.75 -9.67 4.48
N VAL A 51 -2.61 -8.35 4.67
CA VAL A 51 -1.89 -7.78 5.82
C VAL A 51 -2.82 -7.66 7.03
N PRO A 52 -2.45 -8.17 8.22
CA PRO A 52 -3.20 -7.92 9.45
C PRO A 52 -3.24 -6.42 9.77
N VAL A 53 -4.38 -5.90 10.21
CA VAL A 53 -4.57 -4.46 10.50
C VAL A 53 -3.47 -3.89 11.42
N LYS A 54 -3.05 -4.65 12.43
CA LYS A 54 -1.99 -4.24 13.37
C LYS A 54 -0.61 -4.09 12.71
N LYS A 55 -0.34 -4.82 11.62
CA LYS A 55 0.92 -4.81 10.87
C LYS A 55 0.91 -3.82 9.68
N VAL A 56 -0.21 -3.13 9.41
CA VAL A 56 -0.35 -2.20 8.27
C VAL A 56 0.71 -1.09 8.28
N LYS A 57 0.97 -0.49 9.44
CA LYS A 57 1.97 0.58 9.57
C LYS A 57 3.40 0.09 9.36
N GLU A 58 3.70 -1.12 9.83
CA GLU A 58 5.00 -1.75 9.62
C GLU A 58 5.19 -2.09 8.13
N TRP A 59 4.17 -2.69 7.52
CA TRP A 59 4.14 -2.99 6.09
C TRP A 59 4.35 -1.73 5.24
N GLN A 60 3.71 -0.61 5.58
CA GLN A 60 3.89 0.66 4.89
C GLN A 60 5.34 1.15 4.96
N LYS A 61 5.95 1.11 6.15
CA LYS A 61 7.36 1.51 6.32
C LYS A 61 8.32 0.62 5.54
N LEU A 62 8.08 -0.69 5.56
CA LEU A 62 8.88 -1.67 4.82
C LEU A 62 8.75 -1.46 3.31
N LEU A 63 7.54 -1.22 2.80
CA LEU A 63 7.33 -0.93 1.38
C LEU A 63 8.06 0.34 0.95
N ILE A 64 7.93 1.42 1.72
CA ILE A 64 8.62 2.68 1.40
C ILE A 64 10.13 2.46 1.35
N ASN A 65 10.70 1.83 2.38
CA ASN A 65 12.15 1.53 2.41
C ASN A 65 12.58 0.63 1.23
N PHE A 66 11.77 -0.39 0.89
CA PHE A 66 12.05 -1.24 -0.26
C PHE A 66 12.08 -0.44 -1.57
N LEU A 67 11.11 0.45 -1.79
CA LEU A 67 11.06 1.28 -3.00
C LEU A 67 12.21 2.30 -3.03
N GLU A 68 12.60 2.87 -1.91
CA GLU A 68 13.76 3.78 -1.86
C GLU A 68 15.08 3.08 -2.19
N VAL A 69 15.25 1.84 -1.73
CA VAL A 69 16.49 1.08 -1.94
C VAL A 69 16.54 0.44 -3.32
N GLN A 70 15.47 -0.22 -3.74
CA GLN A 70 15.45 -1.06 -4.95
C GLN A 70 14.90 -0.33 -6.17
N HIS A 71 13.97 0.61 -5.98
CA HIS A 71 13.25 1.28 -7.07
C HIS A 71 13.23 2.83 -6.90
N PRO A 72 14.36 3.49 -6.61
CA PRO A 72 14.39 4.93 -6.31
C PRO A 72 13.87 5.79 -7.48
N ALA A 73 14.01 5.29 -8.71
CA ALA A 73 13.51 5.96 -9.90
C ALA A 73 11.99 6.17 -9.89
N ILE A 74 11.23 5.24 -9.29
CA ILE A 74 9.77 5.37 -9.17
C ILE A 74 9.42 6.52 -8.22
N ILE A 75 10.11 6.59 -7.07
CA ILE A 75 9.91 7.65 -6.08
C ILE A 75 10.29 9.02 -6.66
N GLN A 76 11.42 9.09 -7.37
CA GLN A 76 11.86 10.31 -8.05
C GLN A 76 10.88 10.75 -9.14
N ALA A 77 10.41 9.81 -9.98
CA ALA A 77 9.43 10.11 -11.00
C ALA A 77 8.17 10.75 -10.38
N ILE A 78 7.58 10.13 -9.36
CA ILE A 78 6.39 10.68 -8.67
C ILE A 78 6.67 12.07 -8.08
N ARG A 79 7.86 12.28 -7.52
CA ARG A 79 8.25 13.56 -6.90
C ARG A 79 8.41 14.67 -7.94
N ASP A 80 9.02 14.37 -9.08
CA ASP A 80 9.38 15.34 -10.10
C ASP A 80 8.21 15.65 -11.04
N THR A 81 7.51 14.62 -11.51
CA THR A 81 6.34 14.78 -12.39
C THR A 81 5.12 15.26 -11.62
N LYS A 82 5.05 14.95 -10.32
CA LYS A 82 3.85 15.12 -9.48
C LYS A 82 2.62 14.40 -10.04
N ASP A 83 2.86 13.38 -10.86
CA ASP A 83 1.85 12.60 -11.54
C ASP A 83 2.24 11.13 -11.52
N LEU A 84 1.24 10.26 -11.59
CA LEU A 84 1.44 8.82 -11.68
C LEU A 84 0.99 8.37 -13.07
N ASP A 85 1.87 8.55 -14.05
CA ASP A 85 1.63 8.09 -15.41
C ASP A 85 1.51 6.55 -15.48
N ASP A 86 0.88 6.03 -16.54
CA ASP A 86 0.60 4.60 -16.66
C ASP A 86 1.88 3.75 -16.54
N LYS A 87 3.01 4.26 -17.04
CA LYS A 87 4.31 3.59 -16.97
C LYS A 87 4.82 3.49 -15.54
N THR A 88 4.78 4.59 -14.78
CA THR A 88 5.20 4.59 -13.37
C THR A 88 4.22 3.79 -12.51
N ALA A 89 2.92 3.83 -12.82
CA ALA A 89 1.91 3.01 -12.15
C ALA A 89 2.15 1.51 -12.35
N GLU A 90 2.47 1.08 -13.57
CA GLU A 90 2.77 -0.32 -13.89
C GLU A 90 4.10 -0.77 -13.23
N GLY A 91 5.12 0.10 -13.25
CA GLY A 91 6.37 -0.13 -12.54
C GLY A 91 6.16 -0.27 -11.03
N LEU A 92 5.38 0.63 -10.43
CA LEU A 92 5.04 0.60 -9.01
C LEU A 92 4.26 -0.66 -8.65
N LYS A 93 3.30 -1.06 -9.47
CA LYS A 93 2.55 -2.31 -9.31
C LYS A 93 3.49 -3.51 -9.28
N THR A 94 4.39 -3.60 -10.25
CA THR A 94 5.37 -4.70 -10.35
C THR A 94 6.31 -4.72 -9.14
N ALA A 95 6.77 -3.55 -8.68
CA ALA A 95 7.61 -3.43 -7.50
C ALA A 95 6.88 -3.84 -6.22
N ILE A 96 5.60 -3.49 -6.06
CA ILE A 96 4.79 -3.92 -4.91
C ILE A 96 4.55 -5.44 -4.95
N GLU A 97 4.32 -6.02 -6.12
CA GLU A 97 4.21 -7.48 -6.28
C GLU A 97 5.53 -8.20 -5.96
N GLU A 98 6.65 -7.62 -6.36
CA GLU A 98 7.98 -8.10 -5.99
C GLU A 98 8.20 -8.03 -4.47
N PHE A 99 7.94 -6.87 -3.86
CA PHE A 99 7.98 -6.67 -2.41
C PHE A 99 7.11 -7.71 -1.71
N LYS A 100 5.87 -7.91 -2.19
CA LYS A 100 4.97 -8.91 -1.63
C LYS A 100 5.60 -10.30 -1.70
N ARG A 101 6.22 -10.72 -2.81
CA ARG A 101 6.90 -12.03 -2.90
C ARG A 101 8.09 -12.14 -1.94
N GLN A 102 8.85 -11.07 -1.72
CA GLN A 102 10.00 -11.07 -0.82
C GLN A 102 9.61 -11.05 0.66
N HIS A 103 8.44 -10.47 0.97
CA HIS A 103 7.94 -10.28 2.33
C HIS A 103 6.71 -11.16 2.66
N GLU A 104 6.25 -12.01 1.74
CA GLU A 104 5.35 -13.15 2.00
C GLU A 104 6.15 -14.31 2.57
N VAL A 105 6.59 -14.14 3.82
CA VAL A 105 6.96 -15.26 4.69
C VAL A 105 6.38 -15.01 6.09
N GLY A 106 5.36 -15.79 6.43
CA GLY A 106 5.04 -16.14 7.82
C GLY A 106 3.79 -15.51 8.43
N GLU A 107 2.84 -16.40 8.77
CA GLU A 107 1.91 -16.39 9.92
C GLU A 107 1.92 -15.18 10.87
#